data_AF-A0A480A7N3-F1
#
_entry.id   AF-A0A480A7N3-F1
#
_cell.length_a   1.000
_cell.length_b   1.000
_cell.length_c   1.000
_cell.angle_alpha   90.00
_cell.angle_beta   90.00
_cell.angle_gamma   90.00
#
_symmetry.space_group_name_H-M   'P 1'
#
loop_
_entity.id
_entity.type
_entity.pdbx_description
1 polymer ?
#
loop_
_entity_poly.entity_id
_entity_poly.type
_entity_poly.pdbx_seq_one_letter_code
_entity_poly.pdbx_strand_id
1 'polypeptide(L)' 'MPAKDIYHDVVKNALIKDGWTILADSYTLEYEDDNLYADLLAEKTLLAEQKNRRIVVEIKSFINPSPMNDFQNALG' A
#
# COMPACT_ATOMS: atom_id res chain seq x y z
N MET A 1 5.97 12.94 3.75
CA MET A 1 5.39 11.58 3.75
C MET A 1 5.33 11.10 5.18
N PRO A 2 4.22 10.45 5.60
CA PRO A 2 4.08 9.89 6.94
C PRO A 2 5.19 8.87 7.26
N ALA A 3 5.40 8.58 8.54
CA ALA A 3 6.32 7.52 8.95
C ALA A 3 5.81 6.17 8.44
N LYS A 4 6.71 5.33 7.93
CA LYS A 4 6.38 4.00 7.43
C LYS A 4 5.87 3.10 8.56
N ASP A 5 4.89 2.26 8.25
CA ASP A 5 4.45 1.19 9.14
C ASP A 5 5.60 0.20 9.39
N ILE A 6 5.62 -0.42 10.58
CA ILE A 6 6.67 -1.36 10.97
C ILE A 6 6.77 -2.60 10.05
N TYR A 7 5.68 -2.95 9.36
CA TYR A 7 5.64 -4.06 8.40
C TYR A 7 5.85 -3.63 6.96
N HIS A 8 6.20 -2.36 6.70
CA HIS A 8 6.39 -1.82 5.36
C HIS A 8 7.26 -2.72 4.47
N ASP A 9 8.48 -3.00 4.92
CA ASP A 9 9.43 -3.82 4.15
C ASP A 9 9.00 -5.28 4.06
N VAL A 10 8.27 -5.78 5.06
CA VAL A 10 7.74 -7.16 5.04
C VAL A 10 6.68 -7.31 3.94
N VAL A 11 5.73 -6.38 3.87
CA VAL A 11 4.67 -6.38 2.84
C VAL A 11 5.27 -6.11 1.46
N LYS A 12 6.19 -5.14 1.33
CA LYS A 12 6.90 -4.89 0.08
C LYS A 12 7.60 -6.14 -0.44
N ASN A 13 8.33 -6.84 0.43
CA ASN A 13 9.00 -8.09 0.08
C ASN A 13 8.02 -9.22 -0.27
N ALA A 14 6.87 -9.29 0.40
CA ALA A 14 5.82 -10.26 0.08
C ALA A 14 5.25 -10.03 -1.32
N LEU A 15 4.95 -8.77 -1.68
CA LEU A 15 4.51 -8.40 -3.02
C LEU A 15 5.54 -8.75 -4.09
N ILE A 16 6.82 -8.43 -3.86
CA ILE A 16 7.91 -8.77 -4.79
C ILE A 16 8.01 -10.29 -4.99
N LYS A 17 7.92 -11.07 -3.90
CA LYS A 17 7.96 -12.54 -3.97
C LYS A 17 6.74 -13.14 -4.68
N ASP A 18 5.59 -12.50 -4.58
CA ASP A 18 4.41 -12.86 -5.36
C ASP A 18 4.51 -12.40 -6.83
N GLY A 19 5.57 -11.69 -7.23
CA GLY A 19 5.81 -11.28 -8.61
C GLY A 19 5.18 -9.93 -8.97
N TRP A 20 4.88 -9.08 -7.98
CA TRP A 20 4.55 -7.68 -8.22
C TRP A 20 5.81 -6.84 -8.39
N THR A 21 5.77 -5.89 -9.31
CA THR A 21 6.77 -4.84 -9.47
C THR A 21 6.35 -3.62 -8.65
N ILE A 22 7.19 -3.17 -7.72
CA ILE A 22 6.95 -1.94 -6.96
C ILE A 22 7.35 -0.75 -7.85
N LEU A 23 6.37 0.09 -8.20
CA LEU A 23 6.55 1.29 -9.01
C LEU A 23 6.90 2.52 -8.17
N ALA A 24 6.37 2.59 -6.95
CA ALA A 24 6.70 3.63 -5.99
C ALA A 24 6.69 3.06 -4.56
N ASP A 25 7.72 3.43 -3.79
CA ASP A 25 7.90 3.08 -2.38
C ASP A 25 7.68 4.36 -1.57
N SER A 26 6.40 4.60 -1.22
CA SER A 26 5.72 5.88 -0.98
C SER A 26 5.15 6.53 -2.24
N TYR A 27 3.83 6.56 -2.34
CA TYR A 27 3.08 7.08 -3.47
C TYR A 27 2.15 8.22 -3.04
N THR A 28 2.25 9.36 -3.71
CA THR A 28 1.33 10.48 -3.51
C THR A 28 0.29 10.48 -4.63
N LEU A 29 -0.98 10.55 -4.26
CA LEU A 29 -2.10 10.70 -5.16
C LEU A 29 -2.65 12.13 -5.00
N GLU A 30 -2.57 12.92 -6.06
CA GLU A 30 -3.22 14.23 -6.12
C GLU A 30 -4.70 14.02 -6.48
N TYR A 31 -5.60 14.50 -5.62
CA TYR A 31 -7.04 14.45 -5.85
C TYR A 31 -7.65 15.82 -5.53
N GLU A 32 -8.14 16.50 -6.57
CA GLU A 32 -8.61 17.89 -6.47
C GLU A 32 -7.56 18.79 -5.83
N ASP A 33 -7.88 19.44 -4.71
CA ASP A 33 -6.97 20.32 -3.97
C ASP A 33 -6.24 19.60 -2.81
N ASP A 34 -6.40 18.27 -2.71
CA ASP A 34 -5.84 17.44 -1.63
C ASP A 34 -4.76 16.46 -2.12
N ASN A 35 -3.89 16.09 -1.19
CA ASN A 35 -2.85 15.08 -1.40
C ASN A 35 -3.12 13.88 -0.49
N LEU A 36 -3.40 12.73 -1.11
CA LEU A 36 -3.47 11.44 -0.43
C LEU A 36 -2.12 10.75 -0.51
N TYR A 37 -1.77 10.00 0.54
CA TYR A 37 -0.52 9.26 0.62
C TYR A 37 -0.83 7.78 0.79
N ALA A 38 -0.13 6.94 0.05
CA ALA A 38 -0.18 5.50 0.17
C ALA A 38 1.24 4.93 0.30
N ASP A 39 1.36 3.80 0.98
CA ASP A 39 2.66 3.18 1.22
C ASP A 39 3.32 2.66 -0.05
N LEU A 40 2.58 2.01 -0.95
CA LEU A 40 3.13 1.44 -2.17
C LEU A 40 2.21 1.62 -3.38
N LEU A 41 2.82 1.82 -4.55
CA LEU A 41 2.20 1.56 -5.84
C LEU A 41 2.88 0.34 -6.45
N ALA A 42 2.10 -0.68 -6.82
CA ALA A 42 2.62 -1.90 -7.41
C ALA A 42 1.84 -2.31 -8.66
N GLU A 43 2.50 -3.04 -9.56
CA GLU A 43 1.86 -3.61 -10.74
C GLU A 43 2.24 -5.06 -10.99
N LYS A 44 1.31 -5.82 -11.58
CA LYS A 44 1.52 -7.21 -11.98
C LYS A 44 0.71 -7.52 -13.23
N THR A 45 1.24 -8.39 -14.07
CA THR A 45 0.45 -9.00 -15.15
C THR A 45 -0.19 -10.27 -14.61
N LEU A 46 -1.52 -10.34 -14.57
CA LEU A 46 -2.23 -11.50 -14.06
C LEU A 46 -2.45 -12.55 -15.16
N LEU A 47 -2.86 -12.09 -16.33
CA LEU A 47 -3.08 -12.88 -17.54
C LEU A 47 -2.53 -12.10 -18.74
N ALA A 48 -2.30 -12.77 -19.87
CA ALA A 48 -1.75 -12.12 -21.05
C ALA A 48 -2.64 -10.98 -21.57
N GLU A 49 -3.95 -11.09 -21.37
CA GLU A 49 -4.98 -10.09 -21.66
C GLU A 49 -5.21 -9.08 -20.52
N GLN A 50 -4.73 -9.37 -19.31
CA GLN A 50 -4.80 -8.48 -18.14
C GLN A 50 -3.41 -7.95 -17.77
N LYS A 51 -2.78 -7.26 -18.73
CA LYS A 51 -1.49 -6.59 -18.53
C LYS A 51 -1.64 -5.37 -17.63
N ASN A 52 -0.58 -5.06 -16.90
CA ASN A 52 -0.42 -3.82 -16.12
C ASN A 52 -1.54 -3.59 -15.09
N ARG A 53 -2.00 -4.65 -14.39
CA ARG A 53 -2.89 -4.45 -13.24
C ARG A 53 -2.13 -3.71 -12.16
N ARG A 54 -2.64 -2.54 -11.76
CA ARG A 54 -2.06 -1.72 -10.69
C ARG A 54 -2.87 -1.83 -9.42
N ILE A 55 -2.17 -1.80 -8.30
CA ILE A 55 -2.74 -1.67 -6.95
C ILE A 55 -2.03 -0.55 -6.20
N VAL A 56 -2.82 0.18 -5.42
CA VAL A 56 -2.32 1.07 -4.37
C VAL A 56 -2.48 0.32 -3.06
N VAL A 57 -1.44 0.31 -2.23
CA VAL A 57 -1.41 -0.46 -0.99
C VAL A 57 -1.16 0.47 0.18
N GLU A 58 -2.03 0.39 1.17
CA GLU A 58 -1.87 0.99 2.49
C GLU A 58 -1.58 -0.14 3.50
N ILE A 59 -0.57 0.03 4.34
CA ILE A 59 -0.04 -0.97 5.25
C ILE A 59 -0.38 -0.57 6.68
N LYS A 60 -1.09 -1.44 7.40
CA LYS A 60 -1.48 -1.21 8.80
C LYS A 60 -1.09 -2.41 9.66
N SER A 61 -0.33 -2.17 10.72
CA SER A 61 0.21 -3.21 11.59
C SER A 61 -0.74 -3.70 12.69
N PHE A 62 -1.78 -2.93 13.04
CA PHE A 62 -2.76 -3.28 14.09
C PHE A 62 -2.11 -3.66 15.45
N ILE A 63 -1.10 -2.89 15.87
CA ILE A 63 -0.31 -3.18 17.08
C ILE A 63 -0.83 -2.48 18.35
N ASN A 64 -1.79 -1.56 18.24
CA ASN A 64 -2.31 -0.91 19.45
C ASN A 64 -3.15 -1.89 20.28
N PRO A 65 -3.24 -1.69 21.61
CA PRO A 65 -4.06 -2.53 22.48
C PRO A 65 -5.54 -2.60 22.10
N SER A 66 -6.04 -1.64 21.31
CA SER A 66 -7.39 -1.62 20.76
C SER A 66 -7.36 -1.78 19.24
N PRO A 67 -7.54 -3.00 18.71
CA PRO A 67 -7.63 -3.23 17.27
C PRO A 67 -8.82 -2.50 16.62
N MET A 68 -9.88 -2.22 17.38
CA MET A 68 -11.03 -1.47 16.89
C MET A 68 -10.67 -0.01 16.59
N ASN A 69 -9.84 0.61 17.43
CA ASN A 69 -9.33 1.96 17.19
C ASN A 69 -8.39 1.99 15.97
N ASP A 70 -7.52 0.99 15.83
CA ASP A 70 -6.67 0.86 14.64
C ASP A 70 -7.51 0.68 13.37
N PHE A 71 -8.59 -0.09 13.44
CA PHE A 71 -9.50 -0.28 12.31
C PHE A 71 -10.21 1.03 11.93
N GLN A 72 -10.70 1.79 12.92
CA GLN A 72 -11.33 3.10 12.67
C GLN A 72 -10.35 4.06 11.96
N ASN A 73 -9.09 4.10 12.39
CA ASN A 73 -8.05 4.92 11.76
C ASN A 73 -7.59 4.39 10.38
N ALA A 74 -7.74 3.09 10.13
CA ALA A 74 -7.40 2.48 8.85
C ALA A 74 -8.48 2.68 7.77
N LEU A 75 -9.73 2.90 8.18
CA LEU A 75 -10.86 3.10 7.27
C LEU A 75 -10.97 4.55 6.77
N GLY A 76 -10.58 5.51 7.60
CA GLY A 76 -10.67 6.95 7.33
C GLY A 76 -9.45 7.54 6.63
#